data_AF-A0A962RYU1-F1
#
_entry.id   AF-A0A962RYU1-F1
#
_cell.length_a   1.000
_cell.length_b   1.000
_cell.length_c   1.000
_cell.angle_alpha   90.00
_cell.angle_beta   90.00
_cell.angle_gamma   90.00
#
_symmetry.space_group_name_H-M   'P 1'
#
loop_
_entity.id
_entity.type
_entity.pdbx_description
1 polymer ?
#
loop_
_entity_poly.entity_id
_entity_poly.type
_entity_poly.pdbx_seq_one_letter_code
_entity_poly.pdbx_strand_id
1 'polypeptide(L)'
;MLAEHHDIDHEFPEYHAKLEVLVSADPEFAQQVARHDKLDDQIRELEELGQPISDENIEAMKFERAGLKDIIYARLRQASTA
;
A
#
# COMPACT_ATOMS: atom_id res chain seq x y z
N MET A 1 1.68 13.73 15.55
CA MET A 1 2.78 13.97 14.60
C MET A 1 2.77 12.81 13.63
N LEU A 2 2.72 13.11 12.34
CA LEU A 2 2.47 12.20 11.21
C LEU A 2 3.55 11.12 11.09
N ALA A 3 3.49 10.05 11.88
CA ALA A 3 4.52 9.01 11.86
C ALA A 3 3.94 7.62 12.16
N GLU A 4 2.71 7.36 11.76
CA GLU A 4 2.34 6.00 11.43
C GLU A 4 2.68 5.87 9.94
N HIS A 5 3.76 5.14 9.64
CA HIS A 5 4.01 4.66 8.29
C HIS A 5 2.90 3.67 7.99
N HIS A 6 1.94 4.03 7.15
CA HIS A 6 0.91 3.11 6.69
C HIS A 6 1.44 2.24 5.57
N ASP A 7 2.64 1.69 5.78
CA ASP A 7 3.19 0.67 4.93
C ASP A 7 2.30 -0.55 5.07
N ILE A 8 2.14 -1.28 3.98
CA ILE A 8 1.33 -2.50 3.92
C ILE A 8 1.67 -3.49 5.06
N ASP A 9 2.91 -3.43 5.53
CA ASP A 9 3.47 -4.24 6.60
C ASP A 9 2.88 -3.91 7.99
N HIS A 10 2.67 -2.63 8.27
CA HIS A 10 2.03 -2.14 9.50
C HIS A 10 0.51 -2.37 9.49
N GLU A 11 -0.11 -2.39 8.32
CA GLU A 11 -1.54 -2.73 8.18
C GLU A 11 -1.79 -4.24 8.38
N PHE A 12 -0.79 -5.09 8.13
CA PHE A 12 -0.92 -6.55 8.23
C PHE A 12 0.26 -7.20 8.98
N PRO A 13 0.47 -6.89 10.27
CA PRO A 13 1.60 -7.41 11.05
C PRO A 13 1.59 -8.93 11.16
N GLU A 14 0.39 -9.54 11.12
CA GLU A 14 0.19 -10.99 11.14
C GLU A 14 0.70 -11.69 9.87
N TYR A 15 0.85 -10.93 8.78
CA TYR A 15 1.25 -11.41 7.47
C TYR A 15 2.67 -10.97 7.08
N HIS A 16 3.41 -10.26 7.94
CA HIS A 16 4.78 -9.75 7.69
C HIS A 16 5.70 -10.79 7.05
N ALA A 17 5.86 -11.96 7.70
CA ALA A 17 6.71 -13.03 7.18
C ALA A 17 6.26 -13.56 5.80
N LYS A 18 4.95 -13.56 5.53
CA LYS A 18 4.40 -13.97 4.21
C LYS A 18 4.63 -12.88 3.16
N LEU A 19 4.54 -11.63 3.57
CA LEU A 19 4.78 -10.48 2.72
C LEU A 19 6.23 -10.49 2.22
N GLU A 20 7.20 -10.67 3.11
CA GLU A 20 8.62 -10.80 2.72
C GLU A 20 8.86 -11.96 1.73
N VAL A 21 8.24 -13.12 1.99
CA VAL A 21 8.36 -14.29 1.12
C VAL A 21 7.73 -14.03 -0.25
N LEU A 22 6.52 -13.46 -0.30
CA LEU A 22 5.83 -13.17 -1.56
C LEU A 22 6.51 -12.06 -2.36
N VAL A 23 7.01 -11.01 -1.70
CA VAL A 23 7.79 -9.95 -2.36
C VAL A 23 9.06 -10.54 -2.99
N SER A 24 9.70 -11.49 -2.32
CA SER A 24 10.90 -12.14 -2.84
C SER A 24 10.61 -13.16 -3.95
N ALA A 25 9.45 -13.82 -3.90
CA ALA A 25 9.08 -14.92 -4.80
C ALA A 25 8.26 -14.46 -6.02
N ASP A 26 7.50 -13.37 -5.91
CA ASP A 26 6.60 -12.85 -6.94
C ASP A 26 6.92 -11.37 -7.24
N PRO A 27 7.63 -11.09 -8.35
CA PRO A 27 7.95 -9.73 -8.76
C PRO A 27 6.73 -8.85 -9.05
N GLU A 28 5.59 -9.44 -9.45
CA GLU A 28 4.35 -8.69 -9.67
C GLU A 28 3.78 -8.21 -8.33
N PHE A 29 3.79 -9.08 -7.32
CA PHE A 29 3.39 -8.74 -5.96
C PHE A 29 4.30 -7.68 -5.34
N ALA A 30 5.62 -7.80 -5.53
CA ALA A 30 6.59 -6.78 -5.11
C ALA A 30 6.28 -5.40 -5.71
N GLN A 31 5.91 -5.35 -6.99
CA GLN A 31 5.52 -4.09 -7.64
C GLN A 31 4.21 -3.53 -7.08
N GLN A 32 3.25 -4.38 -6.71
CA GLN A 32 1.98 -3.94 -6.11
C GLN A 32 2.22 -3.30 -4.73
N VAL A 33 3.06 -3.94 -3.89
CA VAL A 33 3.47 -3.41 -2.59
C VAL A 33 4.20 -2.07 -2.77
N ALA A 34 5.22 -2.02 -3.64
CA ALA A 34 5.96 -0.79 -3.88
C ALA A 34 5.08 0.34 -4.44
N ARG A 35 4.08 0.01 -5.27
CA ARG A 35 3.10 0.99 -5.78
C ARG A 35 2.19 1.51 -4.67
N HIS A 36 1.74 0.64 -3.77
CA HIS A 36 0.95 1.04 -2.61
C HIS A 36 1.70 2.05 -1.75
N ASP A 37 2.94 1.72 -1.36
CA ASP A 37 3.73 2.56 -0.46
C ASP A 37 4.08 3.90 -1.13
N LYS A 38 4.45 3.87 -2.42
CA LYS A 38 4.69 5.09 -3.19
C LYS A 38 3.44 5.99 -3.27
N LEU A 39 2.26 5.40 -3.39
CA LEU A 39 1.01 6.16 -3.47
C LEU A 39 0.67 6.78 -2.10
N ASP A 40 0.94 6.09 -1.00
CA ASP A 40 0.81 6.64 0.36
C ASP A 40 1.74 7.84 0.55
N ASP A 41 3.03 7.69 0.20
CA ASP A 41 4.02 8.75 0.26
C ASP A 41 3.59 9.96 -0.57
N GLN A 42 3.09 9.72 -1.79
CA GLN A 42 2.59 10.80 -2.64
C GLN A 42 1.37 11.49 -2.03
N ILE A 43 0.39 10.76 -1.51
CA ILE A 43 -0.78 11.39 -0.85
C ILE A 43 -0.31 12.28 0.30
N ARG A 44 0.63 11.81 1.11
CA ARG A 44 1.18 12.57 2.24
C ARG A 44 1.94 13.80 1.79
N GLU A 45 2.82 13.66 0.80
CA GLU A 45 3.58 14.79 0.24
C GLU A 45 2.62 15.87 -0.30
N LEU A 46 1.55 15.46 -0.98
CA LEU A 46 0.55 16.38 -1.52
C LEU A 46 -0.28 17.07 -0.42
N GLU A 47 -0.65 16.33 0.63
CA GLU A 47 -1.34 16.87 1.81
C GLU A 47 -0.44 17.83 2.62
N GLU A 48 0.86 17.52 2.75
CA GLU A 48 1.84 18.33 3.49
C GLU A 48 2.28 19.59 2.73
N LEU A 49 2.48 19.50 1.41
CA LEU A 49 2.89 20.63 0.56
C LEU A 49 1.77 21.66 0.38
N GLY A 50 0.53 21.36 0.78
CA GLY A 50 -0.62 22.25 0.59
C GLY A 50 -0.81 22.65 -0.87
N GLN A 51 -0.42 21.78 -1.80
CA GLN A 51 -0.53 22.06 -3.23
C GLN A 51 -2.01 22.19 -3.63
N PRO A 52 -2.36 23.03 -4.62
CA PRO A 52 -3.72 23.14 -5.13
C PRO A 52 -4.06 21.94 -6.00
N ILE A 53 -3.99 20.75 -5.41
CA ILE A 53 -4.56 19.54 -6.00
C ILE A 53 -6.03 19.54 -5.66
N SER A 54 -6.88 19.25 -6.64
CA SER A 54 -8.30 19.10 -6.41
C SER A 54 -8.54 17.94 -5.45
N ASP A 55 -9.48 18.10 -4.52
CA ASP A 55 -9.89 17.03 -3.61
C ASP A 55 -10.20 15.73 -4.38
N GLU A 56 -10.77 15.83 -5.59
CA GLU A 56 -11.04 14.71 -6.49
C GLU A 56 -9.80 13.86 -6.85
N ASN A 57 -8.64 14.49 -7.04
CA ASN A 57 -7.40 13.76 -7.36
C ASN A 57 -6.86 13.03 -6.12
N ILE A 58 -6.91 13.67 -4.95
CA ILE A 58 -6.52 13.04 -3.69
C ILE A 58 -7.45 11.86 -3.39
N GLU A 59 -8.76 12.03 -3.59
CA GLU A 59 -9.75 10.95 -3.42
C GLU A 59 -9.53 9.80 -4.41
N ALA A 60 -9.17 10.08 -5.66
CA ALA A 60 -8.80 9.04 -6.63
C ALA A 60 -7.55 8.26 -6.20
N MET A 61 -6.54 8.95 -5.67
CA MET A 61 -5.34 8.29 -5.12
C MET A 61 -5.67 7.47 -3.88
N LYS A 62 -6.50 7.97 -2.96
CA LYS A 62 -6.97 7.20 -1.79
C LYS A 62 -7.74 5.95 -2.21
N PHE A 63 -8.56 6.05 -3.25
CA PHE A 63 -9.29 4.91 -3.80
C PHE A 63 -8.34 3.87 -4.41
N GLU A 64 -7.34 4.31 -5.17
CA GLU A 64 -6.32 3.42 -5.73
C GLU A 64 -5.49 2.74 -4.61
N ARG A 65 -5.13 3.48 -3.56
CA ARG A 65 -4.44 2.95 -2.37
C ARG A 65 -5.24 1.81 -1.73
N ALA A 66 -6.53 2.05 -1.49
CA ALA A 66 -7.43 1.05 -0.95
C ALA A 66 -7.55 -0.19 -1.86
N GLY A 67 -7.65 0.01 -3.18
CA GLY A 67 -7.69 -1.08 -4.14
C GLY A 67 -6.41 -1.94 -4.15
N LEU A 68 -5.24 -1.31 -4.08
CA LEU A 68 -3.96 -2.02 -3.98
C LEU A 68 -3.87 -2.83 -2.68
N LYS A 69 -4.35 -2.26 -1.57
CA LYS A 69 -4.43 -2.97 -0.29
C LYS A 69 -5.29 -4.23 -0.38
N ASP A 70 -6.46 -4.14 -0.99
CA ASP A 70 -7.37 -5.28 -1.15
C ASP A 70 -6.73 -6.39 -2.02
N ILE A 71 -6.03 -6.01 -3.09
CA ILE A 71 -5.30 -6.96 -3.96
C ILE A 71 -4.19 -7.65 -3.16
N ILE A 72 -3.38 -6.90 -2.41
CA ILE A 72 -2.29 -7.44 -1.61
C ILE A 72 -2.83 -8.39 -0.55
N TYR A 73 -3.88 -7.98 0.17
CA TYR A 73 -4.52 -8.83 1.18
C TYR A 73 -5.08 -10.13 0.58
N ALA A 74 -5.72 -10.06 -0.59
CA ALA A 74 -6.22 -11.25 -1.28
C ALA A 74 -5.08 -12.22 -1.64
N ARG A 75 -3.93 -11.71 -2.11
CA ARG A 75 -2.74 -12.52 -2.41
C ARG A 75 -2.14 -13.15 -1.14
N LEU A 76 -2.04 -12.39 -0.05
CA LEU A 76 -1.57 -12.89 1.26
C LEU A 76 -2.47 -14.01 1.80
N ARG A 77 -3.79 -13.88 1.64
CA ARG A 77 -4.78 -14.90 2.01
C ARG A 77 -4.66 -16.16 1.15
N GLN A 78 -4.45 -16.01 -0.15
CA GLN A 78 -4.24 -17.14 -1.07
C GLN A 78 -2.96 -17.91 -0.72
N ALA A 79 -1.85 -17.22 -0.48
CA ALA A 79 -0.59 -17.84 -0.07
C ALA A 79 -0.66 -18.53 1.30
N SER A 80 -1.66 -18.21 2.13
CA SER A 80 -1.88 -18.86 3.43
C SER A 80 -2.59 -20.22 3.34
N THR A 81 -3.10 -20.59 2.16
CA THR A 81 -3.95 -21.79 1.98
C THR A 81 -3.25 -22.89 1.14
N ALA A 82 -1.94 -22.79 0.95
CA ALA A 82 -1.10 -23.79 0.29
C ALA A 82 -0.13 -24.41 1.29
#